data_AF-A0A8H3HD76-F1
#
_entry.id   AF-A0A8H3HD76-F1
#
_cell.length_a   1.000
_cell.length_b   1.000
_cell.length_c   1.000
_cell.angle_alpha   90.00
_cell.angle_beta   90.00
_cell.angle_gamma   90.00
#
_symmetry.space_group_name_H-M   'P 1'
#
loop_
_entity.id
_entity.type
_entity.pdbx_description
1 polymer ?
#
loop_
_entity_poly.entity_id
_entity_poly.type
_entity_poly.pdbx_seq_one_letter_code
_entity_poly.pdbx_strand_id
1 'polypeptide(L)'
;MVSLRALASIALLIATGAIAAPWDVTSRYSTHRVRTVGPSKVKLTSYHPPATFETYGVEGVDHPLAKRGVMDASPSDAAKSFLESKLGIKADSLSHKGGHASETGSFEYFRQALNGIPVANAVANVALKGDKVTSFGASFVKPKSVAAAAPKLSKEKAIAKAEQVTGAKYNEWPTTLEYFAKDSDHVVLTHVVQVQNSETSEWYEAFVDANSGEIVNVVDFVSDASYRVVPFNVQDPTKGYSVQTDPGDKEASPNGWHTTGSTTTSNTSGNNIISYKAFFLIGTSGTSAQSSATNNYDYAYNSAVSPTTSPNVDAARVNTFYIGNMIHDYTYKYGFTGSAYNFQNDNNGKGGAGNDRVQISVQDWTGSNNANFATPADGQSGQMRMFTWTYTTPNRDGALENDIVIHEYGHGVSNRLTGGGTGRCLQTTEAGGMGEGWSDALADITEINSLNMADFTLGSFVTGMAGGIRSYPYSTNKATNPLTYGSLATLSEVHDIGEVWALIWHEIAASLLLKYGYNEDRFNTEGTGGNIVAMHLFIDAFQLQPCNPTFLTARDAIIQADANRYQGANKCLLWQAFAKRGLGTGATSAKADNTAVPSGC
;
A
#
# COMPACT_ATOMS: atom_id res chain seq x y z
N MET A 1 59.36 51.79 34.88
CA MET A 1 58.53 52.81 35.56
C MET A 1 57.29 52.12 36.09
N VAL A 2 57.05 52.23 37.39
CA VAL A 2 55.88 51.69 38.11
C VAL A 2 54.64 52.55 37.83
N SER A 3 53.44 51.98 38.09
CA SER A 3 52.25 52.66 38.67
C SER A 3 51.06 52.84 37.72
N LEU A 4 49.80 52.50 38.04
CA LEU A 4 49.13 51.93 39.23
C LEU A 4 47.66 51.62 38.81
N ARG A 5 47.06 50.55 39.38
CA ARG A 5 45.63 50.39 39.78
C ARG A 5 44.58 50.39 38.64
N ALA A 6 43.58 49.50 38.58
CA ALA A 6 42.74 49.02 39.66
C ALA A 6 41.87 47.79 39.23
N LEU A 7 41.55 46.96 40.22
CA LEU A 7 40.26 46.31 40.51
C LEU A 7 39.65 45.23 39.58
N ALA A 8 39.44 44.08 40.23
CA ALA A 8 38.24 43.23 40.23
C ALA A 8 38.03 42.17 39.11
N SER A 9 38.44 40.95 39.45
CA SER A 9 37.60 39.74 39.51
C SER A 9 36.49 39.56 38.47
N ILE A 10 36.73 38.71 37.46
CA ILE A 10 35.69 37.82 36.91
C ILE A 10 36.31 36.43 36.73
N ALA A 11 35.69 35.46 37.40
CA ALA A 11 35.99 34.05 37.33
C ALA A 11 35.72 33.49 35.93
N LEU A 12 36.67 32.76 35.35
CA LEU A 12 36.39 31.78 34.32
C LEU A 12 36.85 30.40 34.82
N LEU A 13 35.89 29.64 35.34
CA LEU A 13 36.00 28.20 35.46
C LEU A 13 36.24 27.64 34.05
N ILE A 14 37.42 27.07 33.82
CA ILE A 14 37.67 26.17 32.70
C ILE A 14 36.96 24.86 33.04
N ALA A 15 35.66 24.80 32.72
CA ALA A 15 34.99 23.53 32.55
C ALA A 15 35.43 22.96 31.21
N THR A 16 36.22 21.88 31.23
CA THR A 16 36.46 21.00 30.08
C THR A 16 35.14 20.32 29.70
N GLY A 17 34.25 21.07 29.04
CA GLY A 17 33.14 20.50 28.30
C GLY A 17 33.69 19.87 27.04
N ALA A 18 33.84 18.55 27.03
CA ALA A 18 33.90 17.81 25.78
C ALA A 18 32.56 18.03 25.07
N ILE A 19 32.55 18.92 24.08
CA ILE A 19 31.46 18.99 23.11
C ILE A 19 31.58 17.71 22.29
N ALA A 20 30.77 16.71 22.63
CA ALA A 20 30.54 15.59 21.72
C ALA A 20 29.96 16.21 20.45
N ALA A 21 30.74 16.16 19.36
CA ALA A 21 30.24 16.50 18.05
C ALA A 21 28.98 15.66 17.79
N PRO A 22 27.86 16.26 17.31
CA PRO A 22 26.72 15.48 16.88
C PRO A 22 27.19 14.58 15.74
N TRP A 23 27.00 13.28 15.91
CA TRP A 23 27.37 12.28 14.93
C TRP A 23 26.64 12.53 13.61
N ASP A 24 27.35 12.22 12.53
CA ASP A 24 26.94 12.32 11.13
C ASP A 24 25.59 11.64 10.84
N VAL A 25 24.52 12.44 10.69
CA VAL A 25 23.72 12.64 9.45
C VAL A 25 23.18 11.42 8.69
N THR A 26 24.00 10.38 8.54
CA THR A 26 23.55 9.10 8.00
C THR A 26 22.49 8.50 8.92
N SER A 27 21.35 8.19 8.32
CA SER A 27 20.27 7.39 8.90
C SER A 27 20.71 6.42 9.97
N ARG A 28 20.09 6.33 11.17
CA ARG A 28 20.23 5.15 12.05
C ARG A 28 19.80 3.82 11.37
N TYR A 29 19.51 3.81 10.07
CA TYR A 29 19.08 2.69 9.24
C TYR A 29 19.96 1.44 9.34
N SER A 30 21.26 1.59 9.60
CA SER A 30 22.16 0.43 9.77
C SER A 30 21.91 -0.37 11.05
N THR A 31 21.18 0.19 12.01
CA THR A 31 21.00 -0.38 13.35
C THR A 31 19.58 -0.29 13.89
N HIS A 32 18.71 0.54 13.31
CA HIS A 32 17.35 0.79 13.81
C HIS A 32 16.30 0.68 12.71
N ARG A 33 15.12 0.17 13.06
CA ARG A 33 13.92 0.16 12.20
C ARG A 33 12.69 0.51 13.03
N VAL A 34 11.93 1.52 12.61
CA VAL A 34 10.60 1.78 13.21
C VAL A 34 9.57 0.89 12.51
N ARG A 35 8.75 0.21 13.29
CA ARG A 35 7.68 -0.69 12.83
C ARG A 35 6.37 -0.28 13.45
N THR A 36 5.29 -0.43 12.70
CA THR A 36 3.93 -0.33 13.22
C THR A 36 3.41 -1.75 13.38
N VAL A 37 2.99 -2.14 14.59
CA VAL A 37 2.53 -3.50 14.87
C VAL A 37 1.07 -3.52 15.31
N GLY A 38 0.35 -4.52 14.82
CA GLY A 38 -1.01 -4.85 15.25
C GLY A 38 -2.10 -3.86 14.88
N PRO A 39 -3.37 -4.21 15.19
CA PRO A 39 -4.54 -3.41 14.84
C PRO A 39 -4.58 -2.05 15.54
N SER A 40 -3.92 -1.91 16.69
CA SER A 40 -3.78 -0.62 17.40
C SER A 40 -2.65 0.27 16.86
N LYS A 41 -1.93 -0.17 15.81
CA LYS A 41 -0.88 0.58 15.11
C LYS A 41 0.21 1.12 16.05
N VAL A 42 0.67 0.29 16.98
CA VAL A 42 1.70 0.68 17.95
C VAL A 42 3.04 0.82 17.21
N LYS A 43 3.69 1.98 17.33
CA LYS A 43 5.03 2.20 16.76
C LYS A 43 6.11 1.70 17.72
N LEU A 44 6.94 0.77 17.27
CA LEU A 44 8.08 0.22 18.00
C LEU A 44 9.36 0.42 17.20
N THR A 45 10.46 0.70 17.89
CA THR A 45 11.78 0.84 17.25
C THR A 45 12.60 -0.42 17.54
N SER A 46 12.80 -1.25 16.53
CA SER A 46 13.73 -2.39 16.61
C SER A 46 15.17 -1.91 16.57
N TYR A 47 16.07 -2.60 17.29
CA TYR A 47 17.50 -2.27 17.34
C TYR A 47 18.39 -3.50 17.17
N HIS A 48 19.41 -3.36 16.33
CA HIS A 48 20.49 -4.32 16.15
C HIS A 48 21.84 -3.60 16.31
N PRO A 49 22.78 -4.16 17.11
CA PRO A 49 24.12 -3.61 17.23
C PRO A 49 24.83 -3.56 15.88
N PRO A 50 25.71 -2.55 15.66
CA PRO A 50 26.55 -2.51 14.46
C PRO A 50 27.31 -3.83 14.26
N ALA A 51 27.24 -4.38 13.05
CA ALA A 51 27.95 -5.58 12.67
C ALA A 51 29.32 -5.26 12.06
N THR A 52 30.29 -6.10 12.34
CA THR A 52 31.59 -6.16 11.66
C THR A 52 31.61 -7.37 10.74
N PHE A 53 32.25 -7.25 9.58
CA PHE A 53 32.45 -8.36 8.65
C PHE A 53 33.84 -8.27 8.03
N GLU A 54 34.58 -9.38 8.03
CA GLU A 54 35.91 -9.49 7.43
C GLU A 54 36.03 -10.76 6.59
N THR A 55 36.85 -10.70 5.54
CA THR A 55 37.15 -11.82 4.65
C THR A 55 38.65 -12.03 4.54
N TYR A 56 39.05 -13.28 4.28
CA TYR A 56 40.46 -13.70 4.26
C TYR A 56 40.88 -14.34 2.92
N GLY A 57 40.11 -14.10 1.86
CA GLY A 57 40.40 -14.63 0.52
C GLY A 57 40.32 -16.15 0.43
N VAL A 58 40.88 -16.71 -0.65
CA VAL A 58 40.81 -18.15 -0.97
C VAL A 58 41.65 -18.98 -0.01
N GLU A 59 42.80 -18.46 0.41
CA GLU A 59 43.75 -19.15 1.30
C GLU A 59 43.26 -19.21 2.75
N GLY A 60 42.39 -18.27 3.14
CA GLY A 60 41.94 -18.11 4.51
C GLY A 60 43.08 -17.78 5.49
N VAL A 61 42.77 -17.83 6.79
CA VAL A 61 43.74 -17.66 7.87
C VAL A 61 43.67 -18.81 8.87
N ASP A 62 44.81 -19.10 9.50
CA ASP A 62 44.89 -20.07 10.59
C ASP A 62 44.16 -19.57 11.84
N HIS A 63 43.30 -20.42 12.39
CA HIS A 63 42.77 -20.22 13.73
C HIS A 63 43.85 -20.56 14.79
N PRO A 64 43.72 -20.04 16.03
CA PRO A 64 44.73 -20.22 17.07
C PRO A 64 45.07 -21.67 17.44
N LEU A 65 44.16 -22.63 17.25
CA LEU A 65 44.45 -24.05 17.52
C LEU A 65 45.38 -24.66 16.45
N ALA A 66 45.18 -24.34 15.16
CA ALA A 66 46.10 -24.74 14.09
C ALA A 66 47.52 -24.20 14.34
N LYS A 67 47.63 -22.93 14.77
CA LYS A 67 48.93 -22.33 15.15
C LYS A 67 49.62 -23.02 16.33
N ARG A 68 48.88 -23.76 17.15
CA ARG A 68 49.40 -24.58 18.27
C ARG A 68 49.65 -26.03 17.88
N GLY A 69 49.51 -26.39 16.60
CA GLY A 69 49.74 -27.73 16.09
C GLY A 69 48.56 -28.70 16.24
N VAL A 70 47.36 -28.20 16.56
CA VAL A 70 46.13 -29.01 16.58
C VAL A 70 45.54 -28.98 15.18
N MET A 71 45.84 -30.01 14.39
CA MET A 71 45.50 -30.08 12.94
C MET A 71 44.14 -30.73 12.65
N ASP A 72 43.43 -31.23 13.67
CA ASP A 72 42.13 -31.91 13.55
C ASP A 72 41.08 -31.26 14.48
N ALA A 73 41.14 -29.94 14.66
CA ALA A 73 40.13 -29.24 15.45
C ALA A 73 38.76 -29.39 14.78
N SER A 74 37.70 -29.60 15.57
CA SER A 74 36.35 -29.54 15.01
C SER A 74 36.10 -28.12 14.45
N PRO A 75 35.29 -27.95 13.39
CA PRO A 75 34.99 -26.63 12.85
C PRO A 75 34.48 -25.65 13.92
N SER A 76 33.66 -26.14 14.86
CA SER A 76 33.19 -25.36 16.01
C SER A 76 34.32 -24.92 16.95
N ASP A 77 35.26 -25.81 17.30
CA ASP A 77 36.42 -25.46 18.15
C ASP A 77 37.36 -24.48 17.44
N ALA A 78 37.58 -24.69 16.14
CA ALA A 78 38.36 -23.79 15.30
C ALA A 78 37.73 -22.39 15.27
N ALA A 79 36.43 -22.31 14.97
CA ALA A 79 35.66 -21.07 14.95
C ALA A 79 35.64 -20.37 16.31
N LYS A 80 35.43 -21.13 17.40
CA LYS A 80 35.43 -20.60 18.76
C LYS A 80 36.78 -19.98 19.10
N SER A 81 37.87 -20.73 18.87
CA SER A 81 39.22 -20.23 19.14
C SER A 81 39.57 -18.98 18.32
N PHE A 82 39.08 -18.93 17.07
CA PHE A 82 39.23 -17.76 16.22
C PHE A 82 38.49 -16.54 16.79
N LEU A 83 37.22 -16.68 17.17
CA LEU A 83 36.42 -15.59 17.75
C LEU A 83 37.00 -15.07 19.06
N GLU A 84 37.48 -15.95 19.95
CA GLU A 84 38.15 -15.54 21.20
C GLU A 84 39.32 -14.61 20.93
N SER A 85 40.21 -15.03 20.03
CA SER A 85 41.39 -14.25 19.67
C SER A 85 41.03 -12.98 18.91
N LYS A 86 40.04 -13.04 18.01
CA LYS A 86 39.68 -11.93 17.13
C LYS A 86 38.94 -10.81 17.86
N LEU A 87 38.04 -11.19 18.77
CA LEU A 87 37.20 -10.25 19.52
C LEU A 87 37.76 -9.91 20.91
N GLY A 88 38.78 -10.62 21.37
CA GLY A 88 39.38 -10.41 22.68
C GLY A 88 38.44 -10.78 23.83
N ILE A 89 37.67 -11.86 23.65
CA ILE A 89 36.65 -12.34 24.60
C ILE A 89 37.01 -13.72 25.13
N LYS A 90 36.42 -14.09 26.27
CA LYS A 90 36.63 -15.38 26.91
C LYS A 90 35.70 -16.47 26.34
N ALA A 91 36.13 -17.73 26.43
CA ALA A 91 35.37 -18.92 26.02
C ALA A 91 33.95 -19.00 26.59
N ASP A 92 33.77 -18.57 27.85
CA ASP A 92 32.50 -18.58 28.57
C ASP A 92 31.53 -17.47 28.12
N SER A 93 32.05 -16.48 27.39
CA SER A 93 31.29 -15.39 26.78
C SER A 93 30.78 -15.75 25.38
N LEU A 94 31.03 -16.99 24.92
CA LEU A 94 30.61 -17.52 23.63
C LEU A 94 29.68 -18.71 23.83
N SER A 95 28.42 -18.56 23.39
CA SER A 95 27.45 -19.65 23.31
C SER A 95 27.40 -20.16 21.87
N HIS A 96 27.76 -21.42 21.65
CA HIS A 96 27.65 -22.06 20.34
C HIS A 96 26.17 -22.36 20.05
N LYS A 97 25.63 -21.77 18.99
CA LYS A 97 24.23 -21.96 18.60
C LYS A 97 24.06 -23.18 17.69
N GLY A 98 25.08 -23.50 16.90
CA GLY A 98 25.11 -24.61 15.96
C GLY A 98 26.03 -24.32 14.79
N GLY A 99 26.09 -25.27 13.86
CA GLY A 99 26.86 -25.16 12.63
C GLY A 99 26.43 -26.18 11.60
N HIS A 100 26.88 -26.00 10.37
CA HIS A 100 26.63 -26.93 9.26
C HIS A 100 27.77 -26.88 8.24
N ALA A 101 27.95 -27.96 7.50
CA ALA A 101 28.93 -28.07 6.44
C ALA A 101 28.25 -28.36 5.09
N SER A 102 28.69 -27.68 4.05
CA SER A 102 28.27 -27.88 2.67
C SER A 102 29.50 -28.04 1.76
N GLU A 103 29.27 -28.19 0.45
CA GLU A 103 30.35 -28.23 -0.56
C GLU A 103 31.23 -26.96 -0.55
N THR A 104 30.74 -25.85 -0.02
CA THR A 104 31.45 -24.57 -0.01
C THR A 104 32.24 -24.29 1.27
N GLY A 105 32.04 -25.09 2.32
CA GLY A 105 32.75 -24.94 3.59
C GLY A 105 31.93 -25.36 4.81
N SER A 106 32.48 -25.13 6.00
CA SER A 106 31.79 -25.26 7.29
C SER A 106 31.42 -23.87 7.82
N PHE A 107 30.25 -23.74 8.41
CA PHE A 107 29.69 -22.49 8.91
C PHE A 107 29.27 -22.67 10.36
N GLU A 108 29.84 -21.86 11.24
CA GLU A 108 29.64 -21.97 12.68
C GLU A 108 29.06 -20.68 13.22
N TYR A 109 28.02 -20.81 14.06
CA TYR A 109 27.24 -19.69 14.57
C TYR A 109 27.31 -19.62 16.09
N PHE A 110 27.60 -18.42 16.60
CA PHE A 110 27.76 -18.13 18.02
C PHE A 110 26.90 -16.96 18.44
N ARG A 111 26.54 -16.90 19.73
CA ARG A 111 25.99 -15.72 20.39
C ARG A 111 26.91 -15.29 21.51
N GLN A 112 26.97 -13.98 21.75
CA GLN A 112 27.56 -13.48 22.98
C GLN A 112 26.75 -13.99 24.16
N ALA A 113 27.41 -14.48 25.20
CA ALA A 113 26.78 -14.88 26.44
C ALA A 113 27.23 -13.96 27.58
N LEU A 114 26.29 -13.55 28.42
CA LEU A 114 26.54 -12.79 29.65
C LEU A 114 25.90 -13.57 30.79
N ASN A 115 26.63 -13.83 31.87
CA ASN A 115 26.14 -14.66 32.99
C ASN A 115 25.54 -16.02 32.56
N GLY A 116 26.08 -16.63 31.50
CA GLY A 116 25.58 -17.89 30.94
C GLY A 116 24.29 -17.78 30.11
N ILE A 117 23.72 -16.59 29.94
CA ILE A 117 22.51 -16.35 29.14
C ILE A 117 22.93 -15.70 27.81
N PRO A 118 22.45 -16.21 26.65
CA PRO A 118 22.77 -15.62 25.36
C PRO A 118 22.12 -14.24 25.19
N VAL A 119 22.81 -13.36 24.47
CA VAL A 119 22.32 -12.06 24.04
C VAL A 119 21.72 -12.20 22.63
N ALA A 120 20.42 -12.01 22.49
CA ALA A 120 19.65 -12.33 21.30
C ALA A 120 20.16 -11.61 20.03
N ASN A 121 20.50 -10.33 20.15
CA ASN A 121 20.92 -9.47 19.04
C ASN A 121 22.45 -9.29 18.93
N ALA A 122 23.25 -10.04 19.70
CA ALA A 122 24.71 -10.03 19.61
C ALA A 122 25.22 -11.40 19.13
N VAL A 123 25.34 -11.55 17.81
CA VAL A 123 25.63 -12.81 17.13
C VAL A 123 26.97 -12.75 16.40
N ALA A 124 27.53 -13.92 16.12
CA ALA A 124 28.74 -14.07 15.30
C ALA A 124 28.62 -15.31 14.41
N ASN A 125 29.25 -15.24 13.23
CA ASN A 125 29.37 -16.34 12.31
C ASN A 125 30.80 -16.47 11.81
N VAL A 126 31.29 -17.68 11.64
CA VAL A 126 32.62 -17.99 11.09
C VAL A 126 32.45 -18.99 9.96
N ALA A 127 33.01 -18.70 8.80
CA ALA A 127 33.09 -19.63 7.69
C ALA A 127 34.50 -20.23 7.61
N LEU A 128 34.58 -21.54 7.40
CA LEU A 128 35.81 -22.30 7.28
C LEU A 128 35.83 -23.11 5.98
N LYS A 129 37.01 -23.28 5.39
CA LYS A 129 37.24 -24.20 4.28
C LYS A 129 38.42 -25.11 4.65
N GLY A 130 38.12 -26.39 4.90
CA GLY A 130 39.06 -27.24 5.63
C GLY A 130 39.35 -26.64 7.00
N ASP A 131 40.63 -26.52 7.35
CA ASP A 131 41.11 -25.99 8.64
C ASP A 131 41.37 -24.46 8.62
N LYS A 132 40.94 -23.76 7.57
CA LYS A 132 41.19 -22.32 7.38
C LYS A 132 39.93 -21.50 7.54
N VAL A 133 40.01 -20.39 8.28
CA VAL A 133 38.92 -19.42 8.39
C VAL A 133 38.93 -18.51 7.16
N THR A 134 37.82 -18.46 6.44
CA THR A 134 37.68 -17.70 5.19
C THR A 134 36.93 -16.38 5.39
N SER A 135 36.06 -16.30 6.39
CA SER A 135 35.40 -15.06 6.79
C SER A 135 34.88 -15.12 8.23
N PHE A 136 34.64 -13.96 8.83
CA PHE A 136 33.79 -13.87 10.02
C PHE A 136 32.92 -12.62 10.00
N GLY A 137 31.78 -12.70 10.68
CA GLY A 137 30.96 -11.56 11.05
C GLY A 137 30.65 -11.58 12.54
N ALA A 138 30.52 -10.40 13.16
CA ALA A 138 30.13 -10.28 14.57
C ALA A 138 29.45 -8.94 14.90
N SER A 139 28.42 -8.98 15.76
CA SER A 139 27.69 -7.82 16.30
C SER A 139 27.78 -7.73 17.84
N PHE A 140 28.87 -8.22 18.43
CA PHE A 140 29.02 -8.29 19.88
C PHE A 140 29.11 -6.91 20.54
N VAL A 141 28.54 -6.78 21.73
CA VAL A 141 28.42 -5.52 22.45
C VAL A 141 29.34 -5.45 23.67
N LYS A 142 29.70 -4.23 24.06
CA LYS A 142 30.42 -3.92 25.31
C LYS A 142 29.52 -3.08 26.22
N PRO A 143 28.59 -3.71 26.95
CA PRO A 143 27.55 -2.98 27.65
C PRO A 143 28.09 -2.19 28.85
N LYS A 144 27.51 -1.02 29.11
CA LYS A 144 27.74 -0.20 30.31
C LYS A 144 27.11 -0.84 31.56
N SER A 145 26.03 -1.58 31.39
CA SER A 145 25.44 -2.41 32.45
C SER A 145 24.69 -3.61 31.89
N VAL A 146 24.55 -4.64 32.73
CA VAL A 146 23.84 -5.88 32.42
C VAL A 146 22.82 -6.11 33.53
N ALA A 147 21.55 -6.32 33.16
CA ALA A 147 20.48 -6.61 34.11
C ALA A 147 20.70 -7.95 34.83
N ALA A 148 20.03 -8.13 35.98
CA ALA A 148 20.06 -9.39 36.72
C ALA A 148 19.53 -10.55 35.86
N ALA A 149 20.11 -11.74 36.02
CA ALA A 149 19.74 -12.95 35.29
C ALA A 149 18.40 -13.57 35.74
N ALA A 150 17.85 -13.13 36.88
CA ALA A 150 16.57 -13.60 37.39
C ALA A 150 15.43 -12.66 36.95
N PRO A 151 14.39 -13.15 36.27
CA PRO A 151 13.25 -12.34 35.85
C PRO A 151 12.37 -11.95 37.04
N LYS A 152 11.83 -10.73 37.06
CA LYS A 152 10.79 -10.28 38.02
C LYS A 152 9.38 -10.41 37.46
N LEU A 153 9.24 -10.36 36.14
CA LEU A 153 7.99 -10.57 35.40
C LEU A 153 7.86 -12.05 35.03
N SER A 154 6.66 -12.63 35.17
CA SER A 154 6.41 -14.00 34.74
C SER A 154 6.24 -14.10 33.22
N LYS A 155 6.46 -15.29 32.66
CA LYS A 155 6.30 -15.54 31.22
C LYS A 155 4.86 -15.32 30.76
N GLU A 156 3.86 -15.62 31.60
CA GLU A 156 2.44 -15.43 31.28
C GLU A 156 2.10 -13.95 31.13
N LYS A 157 2.70 -13.09 31.97
CA LYS A 157 2.54 -11.64 31.84
C LYS A 157 3.26 -11.10 30.60
N ALA A 158 4.41 -11.68 30.24
CA ALA A 158 5.10 -11.32 29.00
C ALA A 158 4.28 -11.73 27.75
N ILE A 159 3.69 -12.92 27.74
CA ILE A 159 2.79 -13.39 26.68
C ILE A 159 1.60 -12.44 26.54
N ALA A 160 0.89 -12.17 27.64
CA ALA A 160 -0.25 -11.25 27.62
C ALA A 160 0.13 -9.86 27.09
N LYS A 161 1.36 -9.41 27.38
CA LYS A 161 1.85 -8.13 26.87
C LYS A 161 2.14 -8.17 25.37
N ALA A 162 2.77 -9.23 24.87
CA ALA A 162 3.03 -9.41 23.45
C ALA A 162 1.72 -9.46 22.66
N GLU A 163 0.73 -10.23 23.11
CA GLU A 163 -0.60 -10.29 22.51
C GLU A 163 -1.31 -8.92 22.55
N GLN A 164 -1.24 -8.20 23.67
CA GLN A 164 -1.86 -6.89 23.80
C GLN A 164 -1.30 -5.88 22.78
N VAL A 165 0.02 -5.84 22.61
CA VAL A 165 0.68 -4.82 21.76
C VAL A 165 0.56 -5.17 20.28
N THR A 166 0.65 -6.46 19.95
CA THR A 166 0.63 -6.91 18.55
C THR A 166 -0.77 -7.25 18.05
N GLY A 167 -1.74 -7.50 18.93
CA GLY A 167 -3.05 -8.05 18.56
C GLY A 167 -3.03 -9.52 18.11
N ALA A 168 -1.85 -10.10 17.90
CA ALA A 168 -1.66 -11.51 17.56
C ALA A 168 -1.79 -12.41 18.79
N LYS A 169 -1.88 -13.73 18.57
CA LYS A 169 -2.03 -14.72 19.63
C LYS A 169 -0.76 -15.52 19.84
N TYR A 170 -0.49 -15.89 21.09
CA TYR A 170 0.62 -16.79 21.40
C TYR A 170 0.47 -18.10 20.62
N ASN A 171 1.48 -18.42 19.81
CA ASN A 171 1.43 -19.55 18.88
C ASN A 171 1.96 -20.86 19.49
N GLU A 172 1.99 -20.94 20.82
CA GLU A 172 2.50 -22.08 21.59
C GLU A 172 4.00 -22.38 21.40
N TRP A 173 4.74 -21.53 20.68
CA TRP A 173 6.19 -21.69 20.56
C TRP A 173 6.89 -21.44 21.91
N PRO A 174 7.82 -22.31 22.35
CA PRO A 174 8.44 -22.17 23.67
C PRO A 174 9.09 -20.79 23.89
N THR A 175 8.69 -20.12 24.97
CA THR A 175 9.31 -18.85 25.39
C THR A 175 10.70 -19.10 25.95
N THR A 176 11.66 -18.22 25.65
CA THR A 176 13.01 -18.26 26.23
C THR A 176 13.32 -17.01 27.04
N LEU A 177 14.32 -17.11 27.93
CA LEU A 177 14.94 -15.95 28.57
C LEU A 177 16.25 -15.65 27.87
N GLU A 178 16.34 -14.47 27.26
CA GLU A 178 17.53 -14.02 26.56
C GLU A 178 17.85 -12.58 26.96
N TYR A 179 19.13 -12.23 27.00
CA TYR A 179 19.54 -10.86 27.14
C TYR A 179 19.33 -10.10 25.82
N PHE A 180 19.00 -8.82 25.88
CA PHE A 180 18.85 -7.96 24.71
C PHE A 180 19.68 -6.69 24.91
N ALA A 181 20.57 -6.38 23.97
CA ALA A 181 21.35 -5.15 23.99
C ALA A 181 20.51 -3.99 23.41
N LYS A 182 20.36 -2.90 24.15
CA LYS A 182 19.67 -1.68 23.71
C LYS A 182 20.66 -0.71 23.06
N ASP A 183 20.14 0.24 22.28
CA ASP A 183 20.90 1.33 21.65
C ASP A 183 21.57 2.28 22.66
N SER A 184 21.15 2.20 23.92
CA SER A 184 21.71 2.93 25.06
C SER A 184 22.97 2.29 25.67
N ASP A 185 23.55 1.27 25.04
CA ASP A 185 24.64 0.43 25.57
C ASP A 185 24.31 -0.31 26.88
N HIS A 186 23.03 -0.56 27.14
CA HIS A 186 22.56 -1.32 28.31
C HIS A 186 21.98 -2.65 27.85
N VAL A 187 22.20 -3.71 28.62
CA VAL A 187 21.64 -5.04 28.34
C VAL A 187 20.55 -5.36 29.35
N VAL A 188 19.35 -5.68 28.86
CA VAL A 188 18.18 -6.06 29.66
C VAL A 188 17.87 -7.55 29.50
N LEU A 189 17.35 -8.20 30.53
CA LEU A 189 16.84 -9.56 30.41
C LEU A 189 15.43 -9.50 29.80
N THR A 190 15.13 -10.37 28.85
CA THR A 190 13.84 -10.38 28.15
C THR A 190 13.22 -11.77 28.12
N HIS A 191 11.90 -11.83 28.20
CA HIS A 191 11.13 -12.97 27.71
C HIS A 191 10.97 -12.81 26.20
N VAL A 192 11.42 -13.82 25.44
CA VAL A 192 11.22 -13.90 24.00
C VAL A 192 9.94 -14.68 23.73
N VAL A 193 8.96 -14.03 23.10
CA VAL A 193 7.62 -14.58 22.88
C VAL A 193 7.28 -14.50 21.40
N GLN A 194 6.86 -15.61 20.81
CA GLN A 194 6.28 -15.58 19.46
C GLN A 194 4.77 -15.49 19.52
N VAL A 195 4.22 -14.61 18.69
CA VAL A 195 2.79 -14.41 18.52
C VAL A 195 2.47 -14.36 17.03
N GLN A 196 1.38 -15.00 16.64
CA GLN A 196 0.96 -15.13 15.26
C GLN A 196 -0.52 -14.79 15.11
N ASN A 197 -0.87 -14.19 13.99
CA ASN A 197 -2.25 -13.98 13.57
C ASN A 197 -2.43 -14.61 12.18
N SER A 198 -3.19 -15.69 12.12
CA SER A 198 -3.46 -16.40 10.87
C SER A 198 -4.43 -15.66 9.95
N GLU A 199 -5.26 -14.75 10.47
CA GLU A 199 -6.22 -13.99 9.67
C GLU A 199 -5.51 -12.87 8.90
N THR A 200 -4.55 -12.20 9.54
CA THR A 200 -3.77 -11.10 8.95
C THR A 200 -2.43 -11.56 8.37
N SER A 201 -2.12 -12.86 8.45
CA SER A 201 -0.81 -13.43 8.08
C SER A 201 0.39 -12.78 8.80
N GLU A 202 0.18 -12.20 9.99
CA GLU A 202 1.24 -11.56 10.78
C GLU A 202 1.94 -12.60 11.69
N TRP A 203 3.27 -12.51 11.80
CA TRP A 203 4.04 -13.35 12.73
C TRP A 203 5.19 -12.57 13.34
N TYR A 204 5.12 -12.35 14.66
CA TYR A 204 6.08 -11.58 15.41
C TYR A 204 6.82 -12.40 16.46
N GLU A 205 8.07 -12.01 16.71
CA GLU A 205 8.82 -12.37 17.91
C GLU A 205 9.09 -11.11 18.74
N ALA A 206 8.46 -11.03 19.91
CA ALA A 206 8.53 -9.90 20.81
C ALA A 206 9.53 -10.17 21.94
N PHE A 207 10.34 -9.15 22.25
CA PHE A 207 11.30 -9.14 23.35
C PHE A 207 10.73 -8.26 24.47
N VAL A 208 10.18 -8.90 25.50
CA VAL A 208 9.53 -8.21 26.63
C VAL A 208 10.50 -8.14 27.80
N ASP A 209 10.85 -6.94 28.25
CA ASP A 209 11.73 -6.73 29.41
C ASP A 209 11.18 -7.51 30.63
N ALA A 210 12.02 -8.41 31.13
CA ALA A 210 11.68 -9.36 32.17
C ALA A 210 11.57 -8.72 33.57
N ASN A 211 11.76 -7.40 33.69
CA ASN A 211 11.50 -6.62 34.88
C ASN A 211 10.31 -5.68 34.73
N SER A 212 10.27 -4.88 33.66
CA SER A 212 9.27 -3.81 33.49
C SER A 212 8.03 -4.26 32.71
N GLY A 213 8.14 -5.29 31.86
CA GLY A 213 7.10 -5.63 30.89
C GLY A 213 7.05 -4.69 29.68
N GLU A 214 8.04 -3.84 29.47
CA GLU A 214 8.18 -3.04 28.26
C GLU A 214 8.59 -3.94 27.08
N ILE A 215 8.01 -3.73 25.89
CA ILE A 215 8.51 -4.37 24.68
C ILE A 215 9.71 -3.58 24.19
N VAL A 216 10.90 -4.16 24.31
CA VAL A 216 12.16 -3.49 23.95
C VAL A 216 12.58 -3.74 22.50
N ASN A 217 12.01 -4.77 21.86
CA ASN A 217 12.23 -5.07 20.45
C ASN A 217 11.12 -5.98 19.90
N VAL A 218 10.91 -5.91 18.60
CA VAL A 218 10.10 -6.88 17.84
C VAL A 218 10.84 -7.26 16.56
N VAL A 219 10.86 -8.56 16.25
CA VAL A 219 11.21 -9.11 14.94
C VAL A 219 9.92 -9.53 14.26
N ASP A 220 9.81 -9.20 12.98
CA ASP A 220 8.71 -9.60 12.12
C ASP A 220 9.22 -10.67 11.17
N PHE A 221 8.57 -11.83 11.17
CA PHE A 221 8.95 -12.96 10.32
C PHE A 221 8.29 -12.91 8.95
N VAL A 222 7.41 -11.94 8.71
CA VAL A 222 6.69 -11.76 7.44
C VAL A 222 7.17 -10.46 6.78
N SER A 223 7.13 -10.44 5.44
CA SER A 223 7.72 -9.39 4.62
C SER A 223 6.65 -8.83 3.70
N ASP A 224 5.76 -8.04 4.27
CA ASP A 224 4.61 -7.47 3.55
C ASP A 224 4.94 -6.07 3.01
N ALA A 225 4.45 -5.76 1.81
CA ALA A 225 4.42 -4.40 1.31
C ALA A 225 3.39 -3.57 2.07
N SER A 226 3.70 -2.31 2.36
CA SER A 226 2.77 -1.45 3.10
C SER A 226 2.71 -0.04 2.54
N TYR A 227 1.51 0.55 2.48
CA TYR A 227 1.28 1.87 1.86
C TYR A 227 0.48 2.77 2.80
N ARG A 228 1.02 3.94 3.18
CA ARG A 228 0.21 4.98 3.86
C ARG A 228 -0.58 5.75 2.80
N VAL A 229 -1.89 5.57 2.78
CA VAL A 229 -2.79 6.05 1.71
C VAL A 229 -4.16 6.45 2.26
N VAL A 230 -4.94 7.16 1.43
CA VAL A 230 -6.39 7.25 1.62
C VAL A 230 -6.97 5.89 1.21
N PRO A 231 -7.68 5.16 2.11
CA PRO A 231 -8.19 3.83 1.79
C PRO A 231 -9.03 3.79 0.51
N PHE A 232 -9.09 2.63 -0.15
CA PHE A 232 -9.79 2.50 -1.45
C PHE A 232 -11.29 2.81 -1.36
N ASN A 233 -11.92 2.52 -0.22
CA ASN A 233 -13.33 2.81 0.05
C ASN A 233 -13.56 4.18 0.71
N VAL A 234 -12.58 5.08 0.63
CA VAL A 234 -12.62 6.41 1.23
C VAL A 234 -12.31 7.44 0.14
N GLN A 235 -13.21 8.41 -0.02
CA GLN A 235 -13.12 9.45 -1.04
C GLN A 235 -11.83 10.27 -1.03
N ASP A 236 -11.46 10.76 0.15
CA ASP A 236 -10.50 11.86 0.24
C ASP A 236 -9.80 11.94 1.60
N PRO A 237 -8.73 12.75 1.72
CA PRO A 237 -7.90 12.85 2.91
C PRO A 237 -8.60 13.33 4.18
N THR A 238 -9.72 14.06 4.08
CA THR A 238 -10.45 14.58 5.25
C THR A 238 -11.09 13.48 6.07
N LYS A 239 -11.35 12.33 5.43
CA LYS A 239 -11.87 11.10 6.06
C LYS A 239 -10.76 10.22 6.65
N GLY A 240 -9.50 10.58 6.43
CA GLY A 240 -8.33 10.01 7.11
C GLY A 240 -7.48 9.07 6.26
N TYR A 241 -6.23 8.88 6.72
CA TYR A 241 -5.25 7.97 6.11
C TYR A 241 -5.11 6.70 6.94
N SER A 242 -4.71 5.62 6.28
CA SER A 242 -4.31 4.37 6.96
C SER A 242 -3.12 3.73 6.25
N VAL A 243 -2.46 2.81 6.96
CA VAL A 243 -1.45 1.93 6.34
C VAL A 243 -2.19 0.68 5.88
N GLN A 244 -2.08 0.38 4.59
CA GLN A 244 -2.63 -0.82 3.95
C GLN A 244 -1.48 -1.80 3.72
N THR A 245 -1.62 -3.03 4.20
CA THR A 245 -0.58 -4.07 4.17
C THR A 245 -1.01 -5.17 3.20
N ASP A 246 -0.13 -5.54 2.26
CA ASP A 246 -0.37 -6.49 1.18
C ASP A 246 -1.78 -6.43 0.55
N PRO A 247 -2.21 -5.24 0.10
CA PRO A 247 -3.57 -5.04 -0.43
C PRO A 247 -3.84 -5.70 -1.79
N GLY A 248 -2.83 -6.28 -2.45
CA GLY A 248 -2.94 -6.81 -3.81
C GLY A 248 -3.75 -8.11 -3.88
N ASP A 249 -4.67 -8.18 -4.83
CA ASP A 249 -5.43 -9.40 -5.11
C ASP A 249 -4.54 -10.41 -5.85
N LYS A 250 -4.46 -11.65 -5.34
CA LYS A 250 -3.55 -12.67 -5.88
C LYS A 250 -3.99 -13.24 -7.23
N GLU A 251 -5.25 -13.08 -7.61
CA GLU A 251 -5.76 -13.53 -8.90
C GLU A 251 -5.51 -12.48 -10.00
N ALA A 252 -5.81 -11.21 -9.68
CA ALA A 252 -5.62 -10.08 -10.58
C ALA A 252 -4.14 -9.68 -10.70
N SER A 253 -3.41 -9.71 -9.59
CA SER A 253 -2.00 -9.32 -9.46
C SER A 253 -1.14 -10.47 -8.90
N PRO A 254 -1.00 -11.61 -9.62
CA PRO A 254 -0.34 -12.82 -9.09
C PRO A 254 1.13 -12.66 -8.73
N ASN A 255 1.82 -11.67 -9.30
CA ASN A 255 3.22 -11.36 -9.01
C ASN A 255 3.36 -10.20 -7.99
N GLY A 256 2.25 -9.73 -7.41
CA GLY A 256 2.17 -8.50 -6.64
C GLY A 256 2.27 -7.24 -7.51
N TRP A 257 2.12 -6.07 -6.89
CA TRP A 257 2.05 -4.80 -7.61
C TRP A 257 3.40 -4.25 -8.08
N HIS A 258 4.51 -4.79 -7.58
CA HIS A 258 5.87 -4.28 -7.84
C HIS A 258 6.70 -5.13 -8.80
N THR A 259 6.10 -6.17 -9.39
CA THR A 259 6.79 -7.10 -10.29
C THR A 259 6.12 -7.11 -11.66
N THR A 260 6.91 -7.08 -12.73
CA THR A 260 6.48 -7.20 -14.12
C THR A 260 7.36 -8.24 -14.81
N GLY A 261 6.78 -9.36 -15.23
CA GLY A 261 7.56 -10.52 -15.69
C GLY A 261 8.62 -10.91 -14.66
N SER A 262 9.89 -10.93 -15.07
CA SER A 262 11.03 -11.21 -14.19
C SER A 262 11.62 -9.98 -13.49
N THR A 263 11.05 -8.79 -13.67
CA THR A 263 11.58 -7.53 -13.13
C THR A 263 10.80 -7.12 -11.89
N THR A 264 11.46 -7.10 -10.74
CA THR A 264 10.90 -6.55 -9.49
C THR A 264 11.49 -5.19 -9.22
N THR A 265 10.67 -4.24 -8.78
CA THR A 265 11.11 -2.91 -8.37
C THR A 265 10.77 -2.65 -6.90
N SER A 266 11.46 -1.69 -6.28
CA SER A 266 11.06 -1.14 -4.97
C SER A 266 10.53 0.28 -5.10
N ASN A 267 10.05 0.66 -6.28
CA ASN A 267 9.47 1.97 -6.57
C ASN A 267 7.96 1.83 -6.83
N THR A 268 7.23 2.94 -6.91
CA THR A 268 5.82 3.02 -7.36
C THR A 268 5.65 2.63 -8.85
N SER A 269 6.07 1.43 -9.22
CA SER A 269 6.09 0.86 -10.57
C SER A 269 5.95 -0.66 -10.51
N GLY A 270 5.06 -1.20 -11.34
CA GLY A 270 5.00 -2.63 -11.64
C GLY A 270 4.07 -2.92 -12.80
N ASN A 271 3.36 -4.05 -12.72
CA ASN A 271 2.65 -4.62 -13.87
C ASN A 271 1.46 -3.79 -14.32
N ASN A 272 0.67 -3.28 -13.37
CA ASN A 272 -0.62 -2.66 -13.68
C ASN A 272 -0.47 -1.14 -13.76
N ILE A 273 0.33 -0.55 -12.86
CA ILE A 273 0.49 0.89 -12.69
C ILE A 273 1.99 1.27 -12.62
N ILE A 274 2.32 2.43 -13.19
CA ILE A 274 3.47 3.23 -12.78
C ILE A 274 2.99 4.63 -12.39
N SER A 275 3.33 5.07 -11.18
CA SER A 275 3.03 6.42 -10.69
C SER A 275 4.30 7.22 -10.48
N TYR A 276 4.34 8.42 -11.08
CA TYR A 276 5.54 9.24 -11.15
C TYR A 276 5.18 10.74 -11.21
N LYS A 277 6.17 11.62 -11.03
CA LYS A 277 6.08 13.04 -11.36
C LYS A 277 7.09 13.38 -12.44
N ALA A 278 6.60 13.49 -13.67
CA ALA A 278 7.32 13.98 -14.83
C ALA A 278 6.30 14.26 -15.94
N PHE A 279 6.68 14.98 -16.99
CA PHE A 279 5.82 15.06 -18.16
C PHE A 279 5.94 13.78 -18.99
N PHE A 280 4.84 13.16 -19.41
CA PHE A 280 4.87 11.81 -20.00
C PHE A 280 5.75 11.70 -21.26
N LEU A 281 5.86 12.76 -22.08
CA LEU A 281 6.74 12.76 -23.27
C LEU A 281 8.24 12.80 -22.96
N ILE A 282 8.62 13.20 -21.74
CA ILE A 282 10.03 13.19 -21.29
C ILE A 282 10.38 11.95 -20.46
N GLY A 283 9.42 11.04 -20.28
CA GLY A 283 9.58 9.75 -19.61
C GLY A 283 8.89 9.66 -18.25
N THR A 284 9.04 8.50 -17.61
CA THR A 284 8.38 8.14 -16.34
C THR A 284 9.36 8.10 -15.16
N SER A 285 10.43 8.90 -15.19
CA SER A 285 11.63 8.77 -14.33
C SER A 285 11.48 9.35 -12.90
N GLY A 286 10.29 9.76 -12.49
CA GLY A 286 10.05 10.43 -11.21
C GLY A 286 9.19 9.61 -10.23
N THR A 287 9.46 8.31 -10.06
CA THR A 287 8.75 7.44 -9.10
C THR A 287 9.19 7.69 -7.66
N SER A 288 8.44 7.18 -6.67
CA SER A 288 8.88 7.15 -5.27
C SER A 288 9.43 5.79 -4.90
N ALA A 289 10.60 5.75 -4.25
CA ALA A 289 11.18 4.55 -3.69
C ALA A 289 10.47 4.15 -2.39
N GLN A 290 10.68 2.93 -1.92
CA GLN A 290 10.29 2.53 -0.57
C GLN A 290 10.94 3.46 0.47
N SER A 291 10.17 3.93 1.46
CA SER A 291 10.67 4.77 2.56
C SER A 291 11.47 3.96 3.59
N SER A 292 11.27 2.64 3.63
CA SER A 292 12.15 1.68 4.31
C SER A 292 12.11 0.32 3.61
N ALA A 293 13.06 -0.57 3.93
CA ALA A 293 13.15 -1.91 3.34
C ALA A 293 11.83 -2.69 3.45
N THR A 294 11.64 -3.66 2.55
CA THR A 294 10.45 -4.52 2.49
C THR A 294 9.22 -3.80 1.90
N ASN A 295 9.40 -3.02 0.83
CA ASN A 295 8.29 -2.35 0.12
C ASN A 295 7.37 -1.54 1.04
N ASN A 296 7.96 -0.86 2.03
CA ASN A 296 7.22 0.04 2.91
C ASN A 296 7.24 1.47 2.34
N TYR A 297 6.06 1.99 2.03
CA TYR A 297 5.78 3.32 1.50
C TYR A 297 4.99 4.15 2.52
N ASP A 298 5.65 4.51 3.62
CA ASP A 298 5.10 5.37 4.67
C ASP A 298 5.52 6.84 4.44
N TYR A 299 4.73 7.57 3.65
CA TYR A 299 4.92 9.01 3.42
C TYR A 299 3.74 9.80 4.00
N ALA A 300 3.98 10.52 5.09
CA ALA A 300 2.94 11.26 5.79
C ALA A 300 2.63 12.61 5.12
N TYR A 301 1.46 12.71 4.48
CA TYR A 301 0.97 13.96 3.90
C TYR A 301 0.80 15.05 4.96
N ASN A 302 1.31 16.26 4.67
CA ASN A 302 1.15 17.46 5.48
C ASN A 302 0.29 18.47 4.73
N SER A 303 -0.97 18.60 5.14
CA SER A 303 -1.95 19.52 4.54
C SER A 303 -1.67 21.00 4.78
N ALA A 304 -0.72 21.34 5.68
CA ALA A 304 -0.38 22.73 5.99
C ALA A 304 0.66 23.33 5.03
N VAL A 305 1.24 22.53 4.13
CA VAL A 305 2.27 22.97 3.16
C VAL A 305 1.83 22.68 1.73
N SER A 306 2.54 23.26 0.76
CA SER A 306 2.27 23.05 -0.66
C SER A 306 2.26 21.55 -1.04
N PRO A 307 1.39 21.11 -1.96
CA PRO A 307 1.45 19.77 -2.54
C PRO A 307 2.84 19.41 -3.11
N THR A 308 3.57 20.40 -3.61
CA THR A 308 4.88 20.21 -4.23
C THR A 308 6.04 20.02 -3.23
N THR A 309 5.79 20.18 -1.92
CA THR A 309 6.79 20.04 -0.86
C THR A 309 6.91 18.57 -0.43
N SER A 310 8.14 18.06 -0.23
CA SER A 310 8.33 16.71 0.32
C SER A 310 7.84 16.63 1.77
N PRO A 311 7.17 15.55 2.20
CA PRO A 311 6.89 14.31 1.47
C PRO A 311 5.55 14.27 0.70
N ASN A 312 4.85 15.40 0.50
CA ASN A 312 3.52 15.41 -0.13
C ASN A 312 3.55 14.86 -1.57
N VAL A 313 4.63 15.12 -2.32
CA VAL A 313 4.80 14.56 -3.67
C VAL A 313 4.90 13.03 -3.63
N ASP A 314 5.59 12.48 -2.64
CA ASP A 314 5.73 11.03 -2.47
C ASP A 314 4.40 10.41 -2.02
N ALA A 315 3.69 11.06 -1.10
CA ALA A 315 2.35 10.65 -0.69
C ALA A 315 1.37 10.61 -1.88
N ALA A 316 1.43 11.60 -2.77
CA ALA A 316 0.61 11.65 -3.99
C ALA A 316 0.90 10.47 -4.95
N ARG A 317 2.17 10.15 -5.19
CA ARG A 317 2.56 9.02 -6.06
C ARG A 317 2.17 7.68 -5.45
N VAL A 318 2.36 7.53 -4.13
CA VAL A 318 2.00 6.31 -3.41
C VAL A 318 0.49 6.11 -3.38
N ASN A 319 -0.28 7.18 -3.18
CA ASN A 319 -1.75 7.12 -3.21
C ASN A 319 -2.28 6.70 -4.59
N THR A 320 -1.83 7.32 -5.67
CA THR A 320 -2.29 6.93 -7.02
C THR A 320 -1.77 5.57 -7.46
N PHE A 321 -0.57 5.16 -7.04
CA PHE A 321 -0.09 3.80 -7.24
C PHE A 321 -0.99 2.78 -6.55
N TYR A 322 -1.35 3.03 -5.29
CA TYR A 322 -2.27 2.18 -4.53
C TYR A 322 -3.67 2.14 -5.16
N ILE A 323 -4.31 3.30 -5.38
CA ILE A 323 -5.67 3.37 -5.93
C ILE A 323 -5.73 2.80 -7.33
N GLY A 324 -4.74 3.09 -8.19
CA GLY A 324 -4.66 2.53 -9.53
C GLY A 324 -4.57 1.00 -9.53
N ASN A 325 -3.81 0.41 -8.61
CA ASN A 325 -3.74 -1.05 -8.50
C ASN A 325 -5.02 -1.64 -7.87
N MET A 326 -5.62 -0.97 -6.88
CA MET A 326 -6.89 -1.41 -6.30
C MET A 326 -8.03 -1.42 -7.32
N ILE A 327 -8.15 -0.37 -8.14
CA ILE A 327 -9.19 -0.32 -9.17
C ILE A 327 -8.91 -1.29 -10.32
N HIS A 328 -7.64 -1.53 -10.66
CA HIS A 328 -7.26 -2.63 -11.55
C HIS A 328 -7.75 -3.97 -10.99
N ASP A 329 -7.36 -4.31 -9.76
CA ASP A 329 -7.69 -5.59 -9.14
C ASP A 329 -9.21 -5.76 -8.98
N TYR A 330 -9.91 -4.69 -8.58
CA TYR A 330 -11.36 -4.68 -8.46
C TYR A 330 -12.01 -4.94 -9.82
N THR A 331 -11.73 -4.14 -10.85
CA THR A 331 -12.35 -4.32 -12.17
C THR A 331 -11.95 -5.63 -12.85
N TYR A 332 -10.74 -6.13 -12.61
CA TYR A 332 -10.29 -7.44 -13.07
C TYR A 332 -11.20 -8.57 -12.59
N LYS A 333 -11.50 -8.58 -11.28
CA LYS A 333 -12.37 -9.59 -10.66
C LYS A 333 -13.76 -9.61 -11.31
N TYR A 334 -14.27 -8.45 -11.72
CA TYR A 334 -15.57 -8.33 -12.40
C TYR A 334 -15.52 -8.53 -13.92
N GLY A 335 -14.37 -8.84 -14.51
CA GLY A 335 -14.24 -9.23 -15.91
C GLY A 335 -13.38 -8.34 -16.79
N PHE A 336 -12.84 -7.23 -16.28
CA PHE A 336 -11.87 -6.41 -17.03
C PHE A 336 -10.46 -7.02 -16.97
N THR A 337 -10.31 -8.14 -17.65
CA THR A 337 -9.08 -8.96 -17.71
C THR A 337 -8.22 -8.62 -18.94
N GLY A 338 -7.02 -9.20 -19.05
CA GLY A 338 -6.18 -9.07 -20.26
C GLY A 338 -6.91 -9.43 -21.55
N SER A 339 -7.65 -10.55 -21.56
CA SER A 339 -8.49 -10.93 -22.72
C SER A 339 -9.65 -9.96 -23.01
N ALA A 340 -10.02 -9.14 -22.03
CA ALA A 340 -10.99 -8.06 -22.13
C ALA A 340 -10.30 -6.67 -22.16
N TYR A 341 -9.05 -6.62 -22.65
CA TYR A 341 -8.32 -5.41 -23.00
C TYR A 341 -8.00 -4.49 -21.82
N ASN A 342 -7.70 -5.07 -20.66
CA ASN A 342 -7.25 -4.30 -19.49
C ASN A 342 -5.83 -3.74 -19.66
N PHE A 343 -5.36 -3.01 -18.65
CA PHE A 343 -4.05 -2.35 -18.67
C PHE A 343 -3.04 -3.16 -17.84
N GLN A 344 -2.20 -3.94 -18.51
CA GLN A 344 -1.15 -4.75 -17.88
C GLN A 344 0.09 -4.79 -18.78
N ASN A 345 1.27 -4.58 -18.19
CA ASN A 345 2.50 -4.73 -18.97
C ASN A 345 2.73 -6.19 -19.40
N ASP A 346 2.45 -7.13 -18.51
CA ASP A 346 2.48 -8.57 -18.77
C ASP A 346 1.12 -9.19 -18.43
N ASN A 347 0.47 -9.76 -19.44
CA ASN A 347 -0.83 -10.44 -19.32
C ASN A 347 -0.67 -11.90 -18.85
N ASN A 348 0.55 -12.38 -18.60
CA ASN A 348 0.86 -13.73 -18.14
C ASN A 348 0.27 -14.83 -19.03
N GLY A 349 0.23 -14.58 -20.35
CA GLY A 349 -0.37 -15.50 -21.33
C GLY A 349 -1.91 -15.59 -21.29
N LYS A 350 -2.61 -14.71 -20.56
CA LYS A 350 -4.07 -14.72 -20.40
C LYS A 350 -4.84 -13.99 -21.53
N GLY A 351 -4.21 -13.72 -22.66
CA GLY A 351 -4.81 -13.02 -23.81
C GLY A 351 -4.71 -11.49 -23.75
N GLY A 352 -5.19 -10.81 -24.80
CA GLY A 352 -5.01 -9.37 -25.01
C GLY A 352 -3.59 -8.98 -25.44
N ALA A 353 -3.38 -7.71 -25.71
CA ALA A 353 -2.07 -7.13 -25.98
C ALA A 353 -1.54 -6.41 -24.73
N GLY A 354 -0.45 -6.91 -24.15
CA GLY A 354 0.20 -6.28 -23.00
C GLY A 354 1.09 -5.09 -23.39
N ASN A 355 2.06 -4.76 -22.53
CA ASN A 355 2.89 -3.54 -22.58
C ASN A 355 2.09 -2.24 -22.45
N ASP A 356 0.97 -2.29 -21.73
CA ASP A 356 0.02 -1.20 -21.71
C ASP A 356 -0.49 -0.83 -20.32
N ARG A 357 0.33 -1.09 -19.29
CA ARG A 357 0.06 -0.61 -17.92
C ARG A 357 -0.31 0.87 -17.90
N VAL A 358 -1.14 1.29 -16.94
CA VAL A 358 -1.50 2.70 -16.79
C VAL A 358 -0.30 3.50 -16.29
N GLN A 359 -0.07 4.65 -16.92
CA GLN A 359 0.95 5.62 -16.53
C GLN A 359 0.28 6.81 -15.85
N ILE A 360 0.58 7.04 -14.56
CA ILE A 360 -0.03 8.12 -13.77
C ILE A 360 1.03 9.20 -13.49
N SER A 361 0.85 10.36 -14.10
CA SER A 361 1.62 11.57 -13.82
C SER A 361 0.91 12.38 -12.72
N VAL A 362 1.53 12.49 -11.54
CA VAL A 362 1.00 13.31 -10.45
C VAL A 362 1.56 14.72 -10.47
N GLN A 363 0.74 15.70 -10.07
CA GLN A 363 1.09 17.12 -10.07
C GLN A 363 1.63 17.56 -11.44
N ASP A 364 1.00 17.06 -12.51
CA ASP A 364 1.43 17.35 -13.87
C ASP A 364 1.24 18.85 -14.14
N TRP A 365 2.32 19.52 -14.57
CA TRP A 365 2.36 20.96 -14.70
C TRP A 365 1.62 21.48 -15.94
N THR A 366 1.16 20.59 -16.82
CA THR A 366 0.44 20.97 -18.04
C THR A 366 -0.99 21.44 -17.77
N GLY A 367 -1.49 21.30 -16.55
CA GLY A 367 -2.81 21.77 -16.15
C GLY A 367 -2.93 22.05 -14.65
N SER A 368 -4.11 22.56 -14.27
CA SER A 368 -4.56 22.75 -12.90
C SER A 368 -6.09 22.63 -12.86
N ASN A 369 -6.66 22.43 -11.67
CA ASN A 369 -8.12 22.39 -11.45
C ASN A 369 -8.85 21.37 -12.34
N ASN A 370 -8.18 20.26 -12.66
CA ASN A 370 -8.72 19.20 -13.51
C ASN A 370 -7.92 17.89 -13.31
N ALA A 371 -8.29 16.86 -14.05
CA ALA A 371 -7.47 15.70 -14.38
C ALA A 371 -7.81 15.26 -15.81
N ASN A 372 -7.24 14.17 -16.31
CA ASN A 372 -7.69 13.51 -17.54
C ASN A 372 -7.02 12.14 -17.71
N PHE A 373 -7.64 11.31 -18.53
CA PHE A 373 -7.13 10.02 -18.95
C PHE A 373 -7.16 9.87 -20.48
N ALA A 374 -6.02 9.54 -21.08
CA ALA A 374 -5.96 9.15 -22.49
C ALA A 374 -6.03 7.62 -22.61
N THR A 375 -7.02 7.13 -23.37
CA THR A 375 -7.24 5.69 -23.60
C THR A 375 -6.95 5.29 -25.03
N PRO A 376 -5.70 4.98 -25.40
CA PRO A 376 -5.42 4.37 -26.70
C PRO A 376 -5.92 2.91 -26.73
N ALA A 377 -5.84 2.31 -27.92
CA ALA A 377 -6.21 0.91 -28.13
C ALA A 377 -5.36 -0.05 -27.27
N ASP A 378 -5.86 -1.27 -27.12
CA ASP A 378 -5.17 -2.38 -26.43
C ASP A 378 -3.71 -2.54 -26.90
N GLY A 379 -2.80 -2.78 -25.94
CA GLY A 379 -1.36 -2.81 -26.20
C GLY A 379 -0.66 -1.45 -26.21
N GLN A 380 -1.36 -0.37 -25.88
CA GLN A 380 -0.77 0.96 -25.63
C GLN A 380 -1.19 1.50 -24.27
N SER A 381 -0.23 1.98 -23.48
CA SER A 381 -0.50 2.48 -22.12
C SER A 381 -1.55 3.58 -22.09
N GLY A 382 -2.53 3.42 -21.19
CA GLY A 382 -3.37 4.53 -20.74
C GLY A 382 -2.53 5.57 -19.99
N GLN A 383 -2.83 6.86 -20.19
CA GLN A 383 -2.10 7.96 -19.56
C GLN A 383 -3.03 8.81 -18.71
N MET A 384 -2.88 8.72 -17.40
CA MET A 384 -3.60 9.53 -16.43
C MET A 384 -2.74 10.72 -16.01
N ARG A 385 -3.29 11.93 -16.08
CA ARG A 385 -2.64 13.16 -15.61
C ARG A 385 -3.46 13.76 -14.47
N MET A 386 -2.89 13.73 -13.28
CA MET A 386 -3.48 14.33 -12.08
C MET A 386 -2.88 15.72 -11.87
N PHE A 387 -3.73 16.73 -11.71
CA PHE A 387 -3.27 18.11 -11.52
C PHE A 387 -3.45 18.59 -10.07
N THR A 388 -2.75 19.67 -9.75
CA THR A 388 -3.00 20.43 -8.51
C THR A 388 -4.19 21.37 -8.67
N TRP A 389 -4.92 21.59 -7.59
CA TRP A 389 -6.13 22.43 -7.54
C TRP A 389 -5.90 23.67 -6.67
N THR A 390 -6.37 24.81 -7.15
CA THR A 390 -6.04 26.16 -6.66
C THR A 390 -7.23 26.87 -6.01
N TYR A 391 -8.26 26.14 -5.61
CA TYR A 391 -9.44 26.71 -4.94
C TYR A 391 -9.25 26.94 -3.43
N THR A 392 -8.17 26.40 -2.86
CA THR A 392 -7.87 26.47 -1.43
C THR A 392 -6.45 26.97 -1.18
N THR A 393 -6.18 27.40 0.06
CA THR A 393 -4.84 27.78 0.52
C THR A 393 -4.45 26.94 1.74
N PRO A 394 -3.38 26.12 1.66
CA PRO A 394 -2.62 25.76 0.47
C PRO A 394 -3.45 25.09 -0.63
N ASN A 395 -2.92 25.05 -1.86
CA ASN A 395 -3.48 24.26 -2.97
C ASN A 395 -3.64 22.79 -2.55
N ARG A 396 -4.60 22.09 -3.15
CA ARG A 396 -4.84 20.65 -2.91
C ARG A 396 -4.36 19.81 -4.09
N ASP A 397 -4.01 18.56 -3.82
CA ASP A 397 -3.50 17.63 -4.84
C ASP A 397 -4.62 16.68 -5.29
N GLY A 398 -4.96 16.69 -6.58
CA GLY A 398 -5.97 15.78 -7.14
C GLY A 398 -5.57 14.31 -7.01
N ALA A 399 -4.27 14.01 -6.89
CA ALA A 399 -3.77 12.65 -6.69
C ALA A 399 -4.16 12.04 -5.33
N LEU A 400 -4.65 12.84 -4.39
CA LEU A 400 -5.11 12.40 -3.07
C LEU A 400 -6.64 12.30 -2.97
N GLU A 401 -7.36 12.72 -4.01
CA GLU A 401 -8.82 12.61 -4.10
C GLU A 401 -9.16 11.36 -4.92
N ASN A 402 -9.52 10.30 -4.21
CA ASN A 402 -9.65 8.97 -4.79
C ASN A 402 -10.79 8.88 -5.80
N ASP A 403 -11.89 9.61 -5.60
CA ASP A 403 -13.01 9.63 -6.53
C ASP A 403 -12.60 10.20 -7.92
N ILE A 404 -11.74 11.22 -7.98
CA ILE A 404 -11.16 11.73 -9.23
C ILE A 404 -10.22 10.68 -9.85
N VAL A 405 -9.33 10.06 -9.06
CA VAL A 405 -8.42 9.01 -9.59
C VAL A 405 -9.21 7.84 -10.17
N ILE A 406 -10.30 7.43 -9.52
CA ILE A 406 -11.17 6.34 -9.96
C ILE A 406 -12.00 6.76 -11.17
N HIS A 407 -12.51 8.00 -11.20
CA HIS A 407 -13.15 8.60 -12.37
C HIS A 407 -12.24 8.51 -13.60
N GLU A 408 -10.99 8.98 -13.48
CA GLU A 408 -10.04 8.93 -14.59
C GLU A 408 -9.77 7.49 -15.06
N TYR A 409 -9.65 6.54 -14.13
CA TYR A 409 -9.51 5.12 -14.49
C TYR A 409 -10.78 4.58 -15.19
N GLY A 410 -11.96 5.07 -14.81
CA GLY A 410 -13.25 4.77 -15.43
C GLY A 410 -13.30 5.09 -16.93
N HIS A 411 -12.63 6.15 -17.38
CA HIS A 411 -12.46 6.42 -18.81
C HIS A 411 -11.65 5.32 -19.51
N GLY A 412 -10.64 4.78 -18.84
CA GLY A 412 -9.87 3.63 -19.31
C GLY A 412 -10.75 2.39 -19.50
N VAL A 413 -11.49 2.01 -18.47
CA VAL A 413 -12.40 0.84 -18.47
C VAL A 413 -13.45 0.96 -19.57
N SER A 414 -14.18 2.08 -19.59
CA SER A 414 -15.30 2.30 -20.52
C SER A 414 -14.85 2.35 -21.98
N ASN A 415 -13.73 3.02 -22.31
CA ASN A 415 -13.20 3.09 -23.68
C ASN A 415 -12.54 1.78 -24.14
N ARG A 416 -11.91 1.01 -23.24
CA ARG A 416 -11.32 -0.29 -23.60
C ARG A 416 -12.41 -1.34 -23.83
N LEU A 417 -13.42 -1.42 -22.97
CA LEU A 417 -14.47 -2.42 -23.14
C LEU A 417 -15.43 -2.07 -24.29
N THR A 418 -15.84 -0.81 -24.42
CA THR A 418 -16.79 -0.40 -25.48
C THR A 418 -16.14 -0.52 -26.85
N GLY A 419 -16.71 -1.39 -27.70
CA GLY A 419 -16.17 -1.63 -29.04
C GLY A 419 -14.88 -2.45 -29.05
N GLY A 420 -14.57 -3.18 -27.97
CA GLY A 420 -13.59 -4.27 -27.97
C GLY A 420 -12.13 -3.86 -28.15
N GLY A 421 -11.60 -3.06 -27.23
CA GLY A 421 -10.18 -2.72 -27.14
C GLY A 421 -9.72 -1.61 -28.08
N THR A 422 -10.62 -1.00 -28.85
CA THR A 422 -10.24 -0.01 -29.87
C THR A 422 -9.92 1.37 -29.31
N GLY A 423 -10.53 1.76 -28.17
CA GLY A 423 -10.45 3.12 -27.63
C GLY A 423 -11.16 4.19 -28.46
N ARG A 424 -12.03 3.81 -29.43
CA ARG A 424 -12.63 4.74 -30.42
C ARG A 424 -14.14 4.91 -30.31
N CYS A 425 -14.76 4.34 -29.28
CA CYS A 425 -16.19 4.08 -29.28
C CYS A 425 -17.03 4.92 -28.29
N LEU A 426 -16.44 5.95 -27.70
CA LEU A 426 -17.14 6.96 -26.89
C LEU A 426 -16.76 8.38 -27.35
N GLN A 427 -17.00 8.68 -28.63
CA GLN A 427 -16.47 9.87 -29.30
C GLN A 427 -17.53 10.88 -29.74
N THR A 428 -18.77 10.43 -29.96
CA THR A 428 -19.91 11.36 -30.18
C THR A 428 -20.30 12.05 -28.87
N THR A 429 -20.87 13.26 -28.91
CA THR A 429 -21.24 14.03 -27.70
C THR A 429 -22.03 13.23 -26.67
N GLU A 430 -23.08 12.50 -27.08
CA GLU A 430 -23.88 11.69 -26.14
C GLU A 430 -23.10 10.51 -25.57
N ALA A 431 -22.32 9.80 -26.40
CA ALA A 431 -21.49 8.69 -25.97
C ALA A 431 -20.33 9.14 -25.05
N GLY A 432 -19.68 10.26 -25.38
CA GLY A 432 -18.65 10.90 -24.56
C GLY A 432 -19.22 11.37 -23.23
N GLY A 433 -20.43 11.93 -23.23
CA GLY A 433 -21.12 12.29 -21.99
C GLY A 433 -21.48 11.08 -21.14
N MET A 434 -21.93 9.97 -21.73
CA MET A 434 -22.04 8.74 -20.94
C MET A 434 -20.67 8.25 -20.45
N GLY A 435 -19.59 8.48 -21.20
CA GLY A 435 -18.20 8.26 -20.78
C GLY A 435 -17.88 8.95 -19.44
N GLU A 436 -18.20 10.23 -19.32
CA GLU A 436 -18.13 11.00 -18.06
C GLU A 436 -19.01 10.36 -16.96
N GLY A 437 -20.25 10.02 -17.31
CA GLY A 437 -21.20 9.44 -16.35
C GLY A 437 -20.83 8.05 -15.85
N TRP A 438 -20.22 7.20 -16.69
CA TRP A 438 -19.69 5.91 -16.26
C TRP A 438 -18.50 6.07 -15.32
N SER A 439 -17.63 7.04 -15.58
CA SER A 439 -16.50 7.37 -14.71
C SER A 439 -16.97 7.83 -13.33
N ASP A 440 -17.94 8.76 -13.27
CA ASP A 440 -18.56 9.19 -12.01
C ASP A 440 -19.27 8.03 -11.29
N ALA A 441 -20.02 7.20 -12.02
CA ALA A 441 -20.71 6.05 -11.45
C ALA A 441 -19.73 5.01 -10.88
N LEU A 442 -18.56 4.80 -11.49
CA LEU A 442 -17.54 3.91 -10.94
C LEU A 442 -17.00 4.45 -9.61
N ALA A 443 -16.71 5.75 -9.54
CA ALA A 443 -16.29 6.39 -8.30
C ALA A 443 -17.35 6.25 -7.19
N ASP A 444 -18.62 6.54 -7.51
CA ASP A 444 -19.75 6.38 -6.59
C ASP A 444 -19.91 4.92 -6.10
N ILE A 445 -19.88 3.94 -7.01
CA ILE A 445 -19.97 2.51 -6.67
C ILE A 445 -18.84 2.08 -5.73
N THR A 446 -17.61 2.58 -5.92
CA THR A 446 -16.48 2.24 -5.05
C THR A 446 -16.60 2.79 -3.64
N GLU A 447 -17.43 3.81 -3.41
CA GLU A 447 -17.68 4.38 -2.08
C GLU A 447 -18.85 3.74 -1.32
N ILE A 448 -19.64 2.88 -1.98
CA ILE A 448 -20.70 2.11 -1.32
C ILE A 448 -20.09 1.30 -0.17
N ASN A 449 -20.59 1.55 1.04
CA ASN A 449 -20.10 0.93 2.28
C ASN A 449 -21.24 0.44 3.20
N SER A 450 -22.49 0.58 2.77
CA SER A 450 -23.66 0.17 3.55
C SER A 450 -24.86 -0.11 2.64
N LEU A 451 -25.93 -0.64 3.24
CA LEU A 451 -27.22 -0.83 2.56
C LEU A 451 -27.85 0.49 2.09
N ASN A 452 -27.72 1.55 2.88
CA ASN A 452 -28.31 2.85 2.58
C ASN A 452 -27.28 3.67 1.80
N MET A 453 -27.45 3.72 0.48
CA MET A 453 -26.58 4.53 -0.38
C MET A 453 -26.78 6.01 -0.07
N ALA A 454 -25.71 6.67 0.38
CA ALA A 454 -25.72 8.09 0.69
C ALA A 454 -25.67 8.93 -0.59
N ASP A 455 -26.10 10.18 -0.52
CA ASP A 455 -25.89 11.13 -1.61
C ASP A 455 -24.38 11.28 -1.86
N PHE A 456 -23.98 11.29 -3.12
CA PHE A 456 -22.58 11.34 -3.53
C PHE A 456 -22.25 12.67 -4.21
N THR A 457 -21.11 13.25 -3.88
CA THR A 457 -20.53 14.42 -4.57
C THR A 457 -19.14 14.07 -5.05
N LEU A 458 -18.67 14.69 -6.13
CA LEU A 458 -17.36 14.41 -6.73
C LEU A 458 -16.40 15.58 -6.51
N GLY A 459 -15.16 15.32 -6.09
CA GLY A 459 -14.10 16.34 -6.01
C GLY A 459 -14.32 17.40 -4.93
N SER A 460 -14.98 17.03 -3.84
CA SER A 460 -15.34 17.97 -2.76
C SER A 460 -14.12 18.44 -1.97
N PHE A 461 -13.08 17.61 -1.82
CA PHE A 461 -11.87 18.00 -1.14
C PHE A 461 -11.07 18.98 -1.99
N VAL A 462 -10.74 18.71 -3.24
CA VAL A 462 -9.89 19.59 -4.05
C VAL A 462 -10.50 20.95 -4.36
N THR A 463 -11.84 21.02 -4.42
CA THR A 463 -12.58 22.28 -4.55
C THR A 463 -12.72 23.05 -3.24
N GLY A 464 -12.71 22.34 -2.11
CA GLY A 464 -13.10 22.91 -0.82
C GLY A 464 -14.59 23.27 -0.75
N MET A 465 -15.41 22.71 -1.64
CA MET A 465 -16.85 22.95 -1.72
C MET A 465 -17.59 21.65 -1.44
N ALA A 466 -18.52 21.68 -0.48
CA ALA A 466 -19.28 20.48 -0.10
C ALA A 466 -20.10 19.87 -1.27
N GLY A 467 -20.52 20.71 -2.23
CA GLY A 467 -21.25 20.26 -3.42
C GLY A 467 -20.38 19.61 -4.49
N GLY A 468 -19.05 19.67 -4.39
CA GLY A 468 -18.15 19.12 -5.40
C GLY A 468 -18.15 19.92 -6.72
N ILE A 469 -17.85 19.23 -7.82
CA ILE A 469 -17.70 19.83 -9.16
C ILE A 469 -18.92 19.69 -10.07
N ARG A 470 -19.91 18.86 -9.71
CA ARG A 470 -21.12 18.61 -10.50
C ARG A 470 -22.26 19.53 -10.06
N SER A 471 -23.27 19.71 -10.91
CA SER A 471 -24.39 20.63 -10.68
C SER A 471 -25.23 20.25 -9.46
N TYR A 472 -25.38 18.95 -9.21
CA TYR A 472 -26.11 18.39 -8.07
C TYR A 472 -25.40 17.16 -7.51
N PRO A 473 -25.52 16.86 -6.20
CA PRO A 473 -25.17 15.54 -5.67
C PRO A 473 -25.93 14.44 -6.41
N TYR A 474 -25.32 13.27 -6.62
CA TYR A 474 -26.05 12.09 -7.05
C TYR A 474 -26.90 11.61 -5.88
N SER A 475 -28.21 11.58 -6.10
CA SER A 475 -29.20 11.32 -5.06
C SER A 475 -30.42 10.64 -5.64
N THR A 476 -30.94 9.63 -4.94
CA THR A 476 -32.23 9.03 -5.27
C THR A 476 -33.42 9.98 -5.03
N ASN A 477 -33.21 11.12 -4.36
CA ASN A 477 -34.22 12.15 -4.15
C ASN A 477 -34.26 13.15 -5.32
N LYS A 478 -35.41 13.23 -5.99
CA LYS A 478 -35.63 14.16 -7.12
C LYS A 478 -35.60 15.63 -6.75
N ALA A 479 -35.83 15.97 -5.48
CA ALA A 479 -35.70 17.35 -5.01
C ALA A 479 -34.23 17.76 -4.86
N THR A 480 -33.35 16.83 -4.46
CA THR A 480 -31.91 17.06 -4.36
C THR A 480 -31.27 17.13 -5.73
N ASN A 481 -31.61 16.18 -6.61
CA ASN A 481 -31.13 16.14 -7.99
C ASN A 481 -32.31 15.99 -8.96
N PRO A 482 -32.71 17.06 -9.67
CA PRO A 482 -33.87 17.05 -10.56
C PRO A 482 -33.57 16.57 -11.99
N LEU A 483 -32.32 16.18 -12.30
CA LEU A 483 -31.94 15.80 -13.65
C LEU A 483 -32.68 14.53 -14.12
N THR A 484 -32.94 14.49 -15.42
CA THR A 484 -33.67 13.44 -16.13
C THR A 484 -33.15 13.29 -17.56
N TYR A 485 -33.58 12.25 -18.28
CA TYR A 485 -33.32 12.10 -19.71
C TYR A 485 -33.80 13.32 -20.52
N GLY A 486 -34.89 13.95 -20.09
CA GLY A 486 -35.42 15.20 -20.63
C GLY A 486 -34.42 16.35 -20.63
N SER A 487 -33.53 16.41 -19.64
CA SER A 487 -32.49 17.43 -19.51
C SER A 487 -31.53 17.43 -20.71
N LEU A 488 -31.31 16.26 -21.33
CA LEU A 488 -30.42 16.14 -22.49
C LEU A 488 -30.88 16.92 -23.73
N ALA A 489 -32.14 17.38 -23.77
CA ALA A 489 -32.64 18.19 -24.88
C ALA A 489 -31.89 19.53 -25.04
N THR A 490 -31.26 20.03 -23.97
CA THR A 490 -30.54 21.31 -23.97
C THR A 490 -29.07 21.22 -23.61
N LEU A 491 -28.61 20.08 -23.08
CA LEU A 491 -27.21 19.89 -22.69
C LEU A 491 -26.36 19.55 -23.92
N SER A 492 -25.21 20.21 -24.04
CA SER A 492 -24.28 20.05 -25.17
C SER A 492 -22.83 19.80 -24.75
N GLU A 493 -22.57 19.82 -23.44
CA GLU A 493 -21.27 19.58 -22.81
C GLU A 493 -21.27 18.16 -22.20
N VAL A 494 -20.16 17.44 -22.31
CA VAL A 494 -20.12 16.01 -22.00
C VAL A 494 -20.25 15.73 -20.50
N HIS A 495 -19.68 16.56 -19.63
CA HIS A 495 -19.80 16.39 -18.19
C HIS A 495 -21.24 16.64 -17.74
N ASP A 496 -21.90 17.69 -18.25
CA ASP A 496 -23.32 17.96 -17.95
C ASP A 496 -24.22 16.78 -18.37
N ILE A 497 -23.96 16.21 -19.55
CA ILE A 497 -24.65 15.00 -20.03
C ILE A 497 -24.36 13.80 -19.12
N GLY A 498 -23.11 13.66 -18.69
CA GLY A 498 -22.64 12.61 -17.79
C GLY A 498 -23.32 12.62 -16.43
N GLU A 499 -23.63 13.80 -15.89
CA GLU A 499 -24.38 13.91 -14.63
C GLU A 499 -25.72 13.16 -14.68
N VAL A 500 -26.42 13.22 -15.82
CA VAL A 500 -27.68 12.49 -16.00
C VAL A 500 -27.47 10.98 -16.00
N TRP A 501 -26.40 10.51 -16.64
CA TRP A 501 -26.11 9.08 -16.74
C TRP A 501 -25.61 8.50 -15.41
N ALA A 502 -24.72 9.20 -14.71
CA ALA A 502 -24.24 8.82 -13.38
C ALA A 502 -25.40 8.76 -12.37
N LEU A 503 -26.32 9.74 -12.41
CA LEU A 503 -27.52 9.74 -11.57
C LEU A 503 -28.41 8.52 -11.82
N ILE A 504 -28.55 8.06 -13.06
CA ILE A 504 -29.28 6.83 -13.37
C ILE A 504 -28.58 5.61 -12.77
N TRP A 505 -27.25 5.55 -12.85
CA TRP A 505 -26.47 4.48 -12.22
C TRP A 505 -26.59 4.49 -10.69
N HIS A 506 -26.62 5.66 -10.06
CA HIS A 506 -26.89 5.82 -8.63
C HIS A 506 -28.26 5.22 -8.25
N GLU A 507 -29.30 5.46 -9.05
CA GLU A 507 -30.63 4.85 -8.86
C GLU A 507 -30.60 3.32 -9.01
N ILE A 508 -29.85 2.81 -10.00
CA ILE A 508 -29.68 1.37 -10.23
C ILE A 508 -28.99 0.72 -9.02
N ALA A 509 -27.84 1.25 -8.59
CA ALA A 509 -27.06 0.72 -7.49
C ALA A 509 -27.86 0.75 -6.18
N ALA A 510 -28.51 1.87 -5.86
CA ALA A 510 -29.37 2.00 -4.68
C ALA A 510 -30.53 0.99 -4.70
N SER A 511 -31.18 0.79 -5.86
CA SER A 511 -32.28 -0.16 -5.97
C SER A 511 -31.81 -1.61 -5.78
N LEU A 512 -30.65 -1.97 -6.34
CA LEU A 512 -30.05 -3.30 -6.18
C LEU A 512 -29.62 -3.56 -4.73
N LEU A 513 -29.04 -2.55 -4.06
CA LEU A 513 -28.72 -2.62 -2.63
C LEU A 513 -29.97 -2.90 -1.80
N LEU A 514 -31.05 -2.14 -2.03
CA LEU A 514 -32.32 -2.34 -1.32
C LEU A 514 -32.89 -3.75 -1.52
N LYS A 515 -32.72 -4.35 -2.70
CA LYS A 515 -33.22 -5.70 -3.00
C LYS A 515 -32.36 -6.80 -2.39
N TYR A 516 -31.04 -6.66 -2.46
CA TYR A 516 -30.09 -7.76 -2.22
C TYR A 516 -29.20 -7.60 -0.99
N GLY A 517 -29.28 -6.47 -0.29
CA GLY A 517 -28.37 -6.16 0.80
C GLY A 517 -27.04 -5.58 0.30
N TYR A 518 -26.13 -5.33 1.24
CA TYR A 518 -24.76 -4.94 0.98
C TYR A 518 -23.81 -6.10 1.34
N ASN A 519 -22.83 -6.39 0.48
CA ASN A 519 -21.74 -7.30 0.78
C ASN A 519 -20.49 -6.50 1.13
N GLU A 520 -19.96 -6.71 2.34
CA GLU A 520 -18.75 -6.04 2.83
C GLU A 520 -17.51 -6.41 1.99
N ASP A 521 -17.39 -7.67 1.60
CA ASP A 521 -16.33 -8.14 0.71
C ASP A 521 -16.71 -7.89 -0.74
N ARG A 522 -16.34 -6.70 -1.24
CA ARG A 522 -16.55 -6.28 -2.63
C ARG A 522 -15.71 -7.05 -3.65
N PHE A 523 -14.66 -7.76 -3.22
CA PHE A 523 -13.83 -8.57 -4.12
C PHE A 523 -14.36 -10.00 -4.27
N ASN A 524 -15.28 -10.42 -3.41
CA ASN A 524 -16.03 -11.66 -3.57
C ASN A 524 -17.14 -11.50 -4.63
N THR A 525 -16.77 -11.73 -5.87
CA THR A 525 -17.64 -11.64 -7.06
C THR A 525 -18.76 -12.68 -7.10
N GLU A 526 -18.67 -13.75 -6.31
CA GLU A 526 -19.73 -14.75 -6.16
C GLU A 526 -20.76 -14.35 -5.10
N GLY A 527 -20.52 -13.24 -4.40
CA GLY A 527 -21.45 -12.70 -3.42
C GLY A 527 -22.78 -12.25 -4.05
N THR A 528 -23.85 -12.31 -3.27
CA THR A 528 -25.19 -11.96 -3.75
C THR A 528 -25.60 -10.53 -3.44
N GLY A 529 -24.74 -9.73 -2.81
CA GLY A 529 -25.05 -8.35 -2.40
C GLY A 529 -25.31 -7.42 -3.59
N GLY A 530 -26.15 -6.40 -3.39
CA GLY A 530 -26.55 -5.46 -4.43
C GLY A 530 -25.39 -4.69 -5.05
N ASN A 531 -24.34 -4.41 -4.28
CA ASN A 531 -23.09 -3.83 -4.80
C ASN A 531 -22.35 -4.77 -5.75
N ILE A 532 -22.36 -6.09 -5.48
CA ILE A 532 -21.77 -7.11 -6.37
C ILE A 532 -22.59 -7.21 -7.66
N VAL A 533 -23.92 -7.24 -7.54
CA VAL A 533 -24.83 -7.27 -8.69
C VAL A 533 -24.65 -6.01 -9.55
N ALA A 534 -24.58 -4.83 -8.94
CA ALA A 534 -24.39 -3.57 -9.63
C ALA A 534 -23.06 -3.54 -10.40
N MET A 535 -21.97 -3.98 -9.78
CA MET A 535 -20.65 -3.97 -10.42
C MET A 535 -20.55 -4.98 -11.58
N HIS A 536 -21.16 -6.17 -11.45
CA HIS A 536 -21.26 -7.11 -12.58
C HIS A 536 -22.02 -6.51 -13.77
N LEU A 537 -23.18 -5.90 -13.52
CA LEU A 537 -23.94 -5.24 -14.58
C LEU A 537 -23.19 -4.04 -15.19
N PHE A 538 -22.44 -3.31 -14.37
CA PHE A 538 -21.59 -2.21 -14.81
C PHE A 538 -20.55 -2.67 -15.84
N ILE A 539 -19.79 -3.72 -15.54
CA ILE A 539 -18.75 -4.23 -16.44
C ILE A 539 -19.34 -4.95 -17.66
N ASP A 540 -20.36 -5.78 -17.46
CA ASP A 540 -20.95 -6.58 -18.55
C ASP A 540 -21.59 -5.73 -19.64
N ALA A 541 -22.23 -4.60 -19.27
CA ALA A 541 -22.94 -3.74 -20.21
C ALA A 541 -22.03 -3.19 -21.31
N PHE A 542 -20.77 -2.87 -20.99
CA PHE A 542 -19.81 -2.34 -21.97
C PHE A 542 -19.49 -3.33 -23.10
N GLN A 543 -19.52 -4.63 -22.79
CA GLN A 543 -19.25 -5.69 -23.76
C GLN A 543 -20.42 -5.92 -24.73
N LEU A 544 -21.60 -5.40 -24.39
CA LEU A 544 -22.83 -5.57 -25.16
C LEU A 544 -23.21 -4.31 -25.96
N GLN A 545 -22.90 -3.14 -25.43
CA GLN A 545 -23.32 -1.89 -26.07
C GLN A 545 -22.57 -1.64 -27.39
N PRO A 546 -23.24 -1.01 -28.38
CA PRO A 546 -22.60 -0.71 -29.66
C PRO A 546 -21.54 0.38 -29.52
N CYS A 547 -20.71 0.54 -30.56
CA CYS A 547 -19.79 1.66 -30.66
C CYS A 547 -20.56 2.99 -30.79
N ASN A 548 -20.14 4.02 -30.04
CA ASN A 548 -20.85 5.29 -29.89
C ASN A 548 -22.33 5.10 -29.51
N PRO A 549 -22.60 4.47 -28.34
CA PRO A 549 -23.95 4.21 -27.91
C PRO A 549 -24.68 5.53 -27.60
N THR A 550 -26.01 5.47 -27.66
CA THR A 550 -26.93 6.44 -27.06
C THR A 550 -27.39 5.94 -25.68
N PHE A 551 -27.99 6.81 -24.86
CA PHE A 551 -28.62 6.43 -23.58
C PHE A 551 -29.60 5.26 -23.75
N LEU A 552 -30.36 5.23 -24.86
CA LEU A 552 -31.32 4.16 -25.15
C LEU A 552 -30.61 2.82 -25.38
N THR A 553 -29.58 2.80 -26.22
CA THR A 553 -28.85 1.56 -26.52
C THR A 553 -28.00 1.09 -25.34
N ALA A 554 -27.46 2.00 -24.54
CA ALA A 554 -26.72 1.67 -23.33
C ALA A 554 -27.63 1.12 -22.24
N ARG A 555 -28.83 1.72 -22.05
CA ARG A 555 -29.89 1.16 -21.18
C ARG A 555 -30.22 -0.27 -21.57
N ASP A 556 -30.49 -0.49 -22.85
CA ASP A 556 -30.88 -1.81 -23.35
C ASP A 556 -29.74 -2.82 -23.17
N ALA A 557 -28.48 -2.40 -23.30
CA ALA A 557 -27.30 -3.22 -23.01
C ALA A 557 -27.21 -3.61 -21.52
N ILE A 558 -27.51 -2.71 -20.58
CA ILE A 558 -27.55 -3.01 -19.14
C ILE A 558 -28.66 -4.02 -18.81
N ILE A 559 -29.84 -3.88 -19.41
CA ILE A 559 -30.94 -4.84 -19.25
C ILE A 559 -30.55 -6.20 -19.85
N GLN A 560 -29.86 -6.20 -21.00
CA GLN A 560 -29.36 -7.43 -21.60
C GLN A 560 -28.25 -8.09 -20.78
N ALA A 561 -27.40 -7.32 -20.11
CA ALA A 561 -26.42 -7.85 -19.16
C ALA A 561 -27.11 -8.62 -18.02
N ASP A 562 -28.19 -8.06 -17.48
CA ASP A 562 -29.02 -8.76 -16.47
C ASP A 562 -29.68 -10.02 -17.02
N ALA A 563 -30.16 -9.98 -18.27
CA ALA A 563 -30.70 -11.16 -18.94
C ALA A 563 -29.64 -12.26 -19.11
N ASN A 564 -28.41 -11.90 -19.48
CA ASN A 564 -27.32 -12.85 -19.68
C ASN A 564 -26.82 -13.46 -18.37
N ARG A 565 -26.58 -12.63 -17.34
CA ARG A 565 -25.96 -13.07 -16.09
C ARG A 565 -26.96 -13.61 -15.08
N TYR A 566 -28.09 -12.92 -14.91
CA TYR A 566 -29.07 -13.19 -13.86
C TYR A 566 -30.42 -13.66 -14.41
N GLN A 567 -30.46 -14.08 -15.68
CA GLN A 567 -31.67 -14.58 -16.34
C GLN A 567 -32.83 -13.55 -16.30
N GLY A 568 -32.51 -12.25 -16.22
CA GLY A 568 -33.49 -11.17 -16.20
C GLY A 568 -34.15 -10.95 -14.84
N ALA A 569 -33.60 -11.51 -13.75
CA ALA A 569 -34.17 -11.41 -12.41
C ALA A 569 -34.32 -9.95 -11.89
N ASN A 570 -33.61 -8.99 -12.50
CA ASN A 570 -33.66 -7.58 -12.11
C ASN A 570 -34.34 -6.69 -13.13
N LYS A 571 -34.89 -7.25 -14.21
CA LYS A 571 -35.54 -6.50 -15.30
C LYS A 571 -36.46 -5.37 -14.82
N CYS A 572 -37.40 -5.67 -13.92
CA CYS A 572 -38.35 -4.65 -13.46
C CYS A 572 -37.69 -3.56 -12.62
N LEU A 573 -36.75 -3.93 -11.77
CA LEU A 573 -35.99 -2.99 -10.94
C LEU A 573 -35.16 -2.04 -11.80
N LEU A 574 -34.47 -2.57 -12.82
CA LEU A 574 -33.70 -1.77 -13.77
C LEU A 574 -34.61 -0.82 -14.55
N TRP A 575 -35.71 -1.31 -15.13
CA TRP A 575 -36.67 -0.45 -15.84
C TRP A 575 -37.26 0.64 -14.95
N GLN A 576 -37.56 0.34 -13.68
CA GLN A 576 -38.05 1.34 -12.72
C GLN A 576 -36.99 2.42 -12.44
N ALA A 577 -35.71 2.06 -12.28
CA ALA A 577 -34.63 3.02 -12.09
C ALA A 577 -34.48 3.96 -13.32
N PHE A 578 -34.45 3.41 -14.52
CA PHE A 578 -34.40 4.20 -15.76
C PHE A 578 -35.64 5.09 -15.93
N ALA A 579 -36.84 4.53 -15.77
CA ALA A 579 -38.09 5.26 -15.90
C ALA A 579 -38.24 6.36 -14.85
N LYS A 580 -37.72 6.16 -13.63
CA LYS A 580 -37.69 7.19 -12.58
C LYS A 580 -36.96 8.44 -13.06
N ARG A 581 -35.95 8.30 -13.92
CA ARG A 581 -35.19 9.41 -14.52
C ARG A 581 -35.56 9.67 -15.99
N GLY A 582 -36.76 9.28 -16.42
CA GLY A 582 -37.30 9.63 -17.72
C GLY A 582 -36.82 8.77 -18.90
N LEU A 583 -36.06 7.70 -18.67
CA LEU A 583 -35.55 6.80 -19.69
C LEU A 583 -36.36 5.49 -19.81
N GLY A 584 -37.68 5.57 -19.62
CA GLY A 584 -38.62 4.45 -19.69
C GLY A 584 -38.81 3.87 -21.10
N THR A 585 -39.71 2.89 -21.23
CA THR A 585 -39.87 2.08 -22.45
C THR A 585 -40.25 2.87 -23.69
N GLY A 586 -40.90 4.02 -23.53
CA GLY A 586 -41.30 4.92 -24.63
C GLY A 586 -40.33 6.06 -24.90
N ALA A 587 -39.17 6.10 -24.23
CA ALA A 587 -38.16 7.13 -24.47
C ALA A 587 -37.60 7.01 -25.91
N THR A 588 -37.40 8.16 -26.57
CA THR A 588 -36.90 8.22 -27.97
C THR A 588 -35.73 9.20 -28.09
N SER A 589 -35.16 9.34 -29.29
CA SER A 589 -34.10 10.32 -29.57
C SER A 589 -34.55 11.77 -29.43
N ALA A 590 -35.85 12.04 -29.26
CA ALA A 590 -36.38 13.37 -28.99
C ALA A 590 -36.02 13.90 -27.58
N LYS A 591 -35.40 13.07 -26.72
CA LYS A 591 -35.00 13.44 -25.35
C LYS A 591 -36.16 14.02 -24.53
N ALA A 592 -37.33 13.40 -24.64
CA ALA A 592 -38.48 13.70 -23.81
C ALA A 592 -38.59 12.62 -22.73
N ASP A 593 -38.94 13.03 -21.51
CA ASP A 593 -39.12 12.10 -20.39
C ASP A 593 -40.23 11.10 -20.68
N ASN A 594 -39.92 9.84 -20.47
CA ASN A 594 -40.87 8.76 -20.45
C ASN A 594 -40.70 7.95 -19.16
N THR A 595 -41.79 7.85 -18.38
CA THR A 595 -41.78 7.15 -17.09
C THR A 595 -42.45 5.78 -17.16
N ALA A 596 -42.75 5.27 -18.37
CA ALA A 596 -43.38 3.98 -18.53
C ALA A 596 -42.38 2.83 -18.30
N VAL A 597 -42.88 1.75 -17.70
CA VAL A 597 -42.16 0.48 -17.50
C VAL A 597 -42.84 -0.64 -18.28
N PRO A 598 -42.15 -1.75 -18.60
CA PRO A 598 -42.78 -2.87 -19.30
C PRO A 598 -43.94 -3.45 -18.51
N SER A 599 -44.97 -3.94 -19.21
CA SER A 599 -46.09 -4.64 -18.58
C SER A 599 -45.61 -5.84 -17.76
N GLY A 600 -46.13 -5.99 -16.53
CA GLY A 600 -45.71 -7.04 -15.59
C GLY A 600 -44.59 -6.61 -14.64
N CYS A 601 -44.06 -5.41 -14.86
CA CYS A 601 -43.49 -4.55 -13.84
C CYS A 601 -44.56 -3.53 -13.39
#